data_AF-A0A3P8WRG8-F1
#
_entry.id   AF-A0A3P8WRG8-F1
#
_cell.length_a   1.000
_cell.length_b   1.000
_cell.length_c   1.000
_cell.angle_alpha   90.00
_cell.angle_beta   90.00
_cell.angle_gamma   90.00
#
_symmetry.space_group_name_H-M   'P 1'
#
loop_
_entity.id
_entity.type
_entity.pdbx_description
1 polymer ?
#
loop_
_entity_poly.entity_id
_entity_poly.type
_entity_poly.pdbx_seq_one_letter_code
_entity_poly.pdbx_strand_id
1 'polypeptide(L)'
;MFPSGAVAASSPQCQGVFSKVVSSPGMYETKVGSVAIEVVSGDITKETSDVIVNSSNENFSLKSGVSKAVLEAAGPTVEAECLSLGAQVNTGLIMTQPGNLKCQKILHVVGQRDPVKVNKIVDDALQMCLKDSYRSVSFPAIGTGQGNVQAKLVADAMFDAVSNVLSQNPAGSLNKIRFVIFQQPMLKDFHNSMVEREQKQATKPKDTAEKEKETYSIWERFISLFGGGSSTKQTTREALVTVEAEPTHFHICGDSQAKVDLAKTWINDLINKEQHSNTISDLAIADFSNADQRILVDLQIKLGVRIILDNTTQPTLKIEGFSKDVLQVTATIYQMLKKVKEEEELKRDEEMAQTVAEWQYQQLQLQFQSFDSHNNFLLERAFQRRLPNVDITVQQCTYTVTMPDGPATDSQGNVLQIKRIDKLKGEEVPDHWAPMPATSSCHSVTIEAGSKEYTDVLTLFQASCKRNIIKIERIQNPVLWKSLLLKKRDMEQRNGHQNNERQLFHGTTHDIIKTVNEHGFNRSYAGKNAACYGNGTYFAVNASYSANDTYSKPNQNGEKCMYLCRVLTGDFTVGKANMITPPAKSSSSVQMYDSVVDNVATPSMFVIFHDTQACPEYLITFK
;
A
#
# COMPACT_ATOMS: atom_id res chain seq x y z
N MET A 1 12.80 39.45 59.83
CA MET A 1 13.85 38.65 59.17
C MET A 1 13.48 37.17 59.31
N PHE A 2 12.65 36.66 58.38
CA PHE A 2 12.36 35.24 58.12
C PHE A 2 11.75 35.18 56.71
N PRO A 3 12.08 34.19 55.86
CA PRO A 3 11.77 34.25 54.43
C PRO A 3 10.38 33.69 54.10
N SER A 4 9.80 34.24 53.04
CA SER A 4 8.55 33.81 52.42
C SER A 4 8.68 32.43 51.78
N GLY A 5 7.92 31.45 52.27
CA GLY A 5 7.65 30.21 51.55
C GLY A 5 6.40 30.36 50.69
N ALA A 6 6.57 30.67 49.41
CA ALA A 6 5.49 30.53 48.43
C ALA A 6 5.44 29.06 47.99
N VAL A 7 4.33 28.39 48.29
CA VAL A 7 4.01 27.05 47.83
C VAL A 7 3.74 27.12 46.33
N ALA A 8 4.66 26.59 45.52
CA ALA A 8 4.43 26.38 44.10
C ALA A 8 3.42 25.22 43.95
N ALA A 9 2.21 25.55 43.50
CA ALA A 9 1.26 24.55 43.02
C ALA A 9 1.87 23.87 41.79
N SER A 10 2.24 22.59 41.93
CA SER A 10 2.62 21.75 40.80
C SER A 10 1.40 21.53 39.92
N SER A 11 1.43 22.08 38.71
CA SER A 11 0.56 21.69 37.62
C SER A 11 0.73 20.19 37.35
N PRO A 12 -0.35 19.42 37.12
CA PRO A 12 -0.22 18.00 36.82
C PRO A 12 0.51 17.86 35.49
N GLN A 13 1.73 17.34 35.53
CA GLN A 13 2.42 16.83 34.36
C GLN A 13 1.52 15.79 33.69
N CYS A 14 1.18 15.99 32.41
CA CYS A 14 0.67 14.91 31.57
C CYS A 14 1.75 13.82 31.49
N GLN A 15 1.61 12.77 32.31
CA GLN A 15 2.29 11.50 32.14
C GLN A 15 1.78 10.84 30.85
N GLY A 16 2.68 10.13 30.16
CA GLY A 16 2.33 9.45 28.90
C GLY A 16 1.23 8.41 29.06
N VAL A 17 0.50 8.14 27.97
CA VAL A 17 -0.71 7.28 28.00
C VAL A 17 -0.35 5.82 28.31
N PHE A 18 0.79 5.30 27.85
CA PHE A 18 1.28 3.95 28.18
C PHE A 18 2.57 4.01 29.00
N SER A 19 2.70 3.16 30.02
CA SER A 19 3.93 2.98 30.77
C SER A 19 4.93 2.10 30.02
N LYS A 20 6.17 2.04 30.53
CA LYS A 20 7.20 1.11 30.05
C LYS A 20 6.67 -0.33 29.98
N VAL A 21 6.97 -1.03 28.89
CA VAL A 21 6.60 -2.45 28.73
C VAL A 21 7.50 -3.33 29.60
N VAL A 22 6.88 -4.22 30.37
CA VAL A 22 7.55 -5.25 31.17
C VAL A 22 7.35 -6.60 30.48
N SER A 23 8.43 -7.36 30.30
CA SER A 23 8.40 -8.68 29.66
C SER A 23 8.63 -9.78 30.69
N SER A 24 7.82 -10.84 30.64
CA SER A 24 8.04 -12.11 31.34
C SER A 24 7.78 -13.28 30.37
N PRO A 25 8.19 -14.52 30.71
CA PRO A 25 8.01 -15.66 29.80
C PRO A 25 6.54 -15.83 29.39
N GLY A 26 6.23 -15.59 28.10
CA GLY A 26 4.88 -15.74 27.54
C GLY A 26 3.90 -14.60 27.80
N MET A 27 4.34 -13.49 28.41
CA MET A 27 3.51 -12.33 28.74
C MET A 27 4.24 -11.00 28.59
N TYR A 28 3.54 -10.01 28.05
CA TYR A 28 3.95 -8.61 28.01
C TYR A 28 2.93 -7.74 28.71
N GLU A 29 3.37 -6.81 29.55
CA GLU A 29 2.50 -5.93 30.33
C GLU A 29 2.91 -4.46 30.18
N THR A 30 1.94 -3.57 30.09
CA THR A 30 2.06 -2.12 30.22
C THR A 30 0.87 -1.58 31.01
N LYS A 31 0.87 -0.29 31.34
CA LYS A 31 -0.23 0.38 32.04
C LYS A 31 -0.70 1.61 31.29
N VAL A 32 -2.01 1.83 31.27
CA VAL A 32 -2.63 3.09 30.86
C VAL A 32 -3.35 3.69 32.06
N GLY A 33 -2.80 4.76 32.62
CA GLY A 33 -3.23 5.26 33.93
C GLY A 33 -3.05 4.18 35.01
N SER A 34 -4.14 3.79 35.66
CA SER A 34 -4.18 2.72 36.68
C SER A 34 -4.51 1.32 36.11
N VAL A 35 -4.81 1.21 34.81
CA VAL A 35 -5.28 -0.02 34.17
C VAL A 35 -4.11 -0.81 33.60
N ALA A 36 -3.99 -2.09 33.98
CA ALA A 36 -3.00 -3.01 33.42
C ALA A 36 -3.45 -3.55 32.06
N ILE A 37 -2.59 -3.44 31.05
CA ILE A 37 -2.81 -3.97 29.70
C ILE A 37 -1.81 -5.09 29.45
N GLU A 38 -2.33 -6.30 29.27
CA GLU A 38 -1.52 -7.52 29.15
C GLU A 38 -1.72 -8.19 27.79
N VAL A 39 -0.64 -8.68 27.19
CA VAL A 39 -0.64 -9.57 26.03
C VAL A 39 -0.07 -10.91 26.47
N VAL A 40 -0.87 -11.96 26.40
CA VAL A 40 -0.48 -13.31 26.87
C VAL A 40 -0.65 -14.33 25.75
N SER A 41 0.25 -15.31 25.68
CA SER A 41 0.00 -16.51 24.88
C SER A 41 -0.92 -17.45 25.65
N GLY A 42 -2.05 -17.87 25.08
CA GLY A 42 -2.98 -18.74 25.80
C GLY A 42 -4.29 -19.09 25.08
N ASP A 43 -5.08 -19.91 25.76
CA ASP A 43 -6.44 -20.27 25.37
C ASP A 43 -7.44 -19.41 26.15
N ILE A 44 -8.20 -18.58 25.44
CA ILE A 44 -9.15 -17.64 26.04
C ILE A 44 -10.24 -18.33 26.87
N THR A 45 -10.54 -19.60 26.62
CA THR A 45 -11.53 -20.37 27.41
C THR A 45 -11.04 -20.69 28.83
N LYS A 46 -9.75 -20.46 29.12
CA LYS A 46 -9.14 -20.68 30.44
C LYS A 46 -9.00 -19.40 31.26
N GLU A 47 -9.34 -18.24 30.69
CA GLU A 47 -9.26 -16.97 31.39
C GLU A 47 -10.27 -16.87 32.54
N THR A 48 -9.93 -16.04 33.52
CA THR A 48 -10.76 -15.78 34.71
C THR A 48 -11.08 -14.30 34.88
N SER A 49 -11.07 -13.55 33.78
CA SER A 49 -11.50 -12.14 33.78
C SER A 49 -13.02 -12.05 33.98
N ASP A 50 -13.51 -10.90 34.43
CA ASP A 50 -14.95 -10.72 34.65
C ASP A 50 -15.74 -10.92 33.34
N VAL A 51 -15.18 -10.45 32.23
CA VAL A 51 -15.76 -10.62 30.88
C VAL A 51 -14.78 -11.32 29.96
N ILE A 52 -15.26 -12.36 29.26
CA ILE A 52 -14.55 -12.98 28.13
C ILE A 52 -15.23 -12.54 26.83
N VAL A 53 -14.45 -12.09 25.85
CA VAL A 53 -14.98 -11.68 24.55
C VAL A 53 -14.95 -12.84 23.56
N ASN A 54 -16.09 -13.12 22.96
CA ASN A 54 -16.25 -14.09 21.89
C ASN A 54 -16.42 -13.37 20.54
N SER A 55 -15.48 -13.56 19.61
CA SER A 55 -15.64 -13.09 18.22
C SER A 55 -16.44 -14.10 17.41
N SER A 56 -17.69 -13.76 17.05
CA SER A 56 -18.66 -14.62 16.35
C SER A 56 -19.11 -14.04 15.00
N ASN A 57 -20.17 -14.60 14.42
CA ASN A 57 -20.86 -14.07 13.23
C ASN A 57 -22.06 -13.19 13.64
N GLU A 58 -22.77 -12.63 12.65
CA GLU A 58 -23.94 -11.75 12.83
C GLU A 58 -25.06 -12.38 13.66
N ASN A 59 -25.13 -13.71 13.67
CA ASN A 59 -26.14 -14.48 14.40
C ASN A 59 -25.60 -15.12 15.69
N PHE A 60 -24.40 -14.74 16.14
CA PHE A 60 -23.72 -15.20 17.36
C PHE A 60 -23.67 -16.74 17.55
N SER A 61 -23.67 -17.49 16.45
CA SER A 61 -23.77 -18.95 16.42
C SER A 61 -22.58 -19.61 15.71
N LEU A 62 -21.51 -18.84 15.48
CA LEU A 62 -20.35 -19.29 14.71
C LEU A 62 -19.68 -20.51 15.38
N LYS A 63 -19.67 -21.64 14.67
CA LYS A 63 -19.04 -22.90 15.11
C LYS A 63 -17.63 -23.09 14.56
N SER A 64 -16.88 -22.00 14.46
CA SER A 64 -15.50 -22.03 13.99
C SER A 64 -14.58 -21.09 14.79
N GLY A 65 -13.27 -21.35 14.71
CA GLY A 65 -12.25 -20.53 15.36
C GLY A 65 -12.46 -20.36 16.87
N VAL A 66 -12.23 -19.14 17.36
CA VAL A 66 -12.43 -18.79 18.78
C VAL A 66 -13.87 -18.98 19.23
N SER A 67 -14.84 -18.74 18.34
CA SER A 67 -16.26 -18.86 18.69
C SER A 67 -16.67 -20.29 18.95
N LYS A 68 -16.14 -21.24 18.17
CA LYS A 68 -16.30 -22.67 18.47
C LYS A 68 -15.79 -23.00 19.87
N ALA A 69 -14.54 -22.63 20.16
CA ALA A 69 -13.90 -22.96 21.44
C ALA A 69 -14.66 -22.37 22.63
N VAL A 70 -15.08 -21.10 22.53
CA VAL A 70 -15.84 -20.42 23.60
C VAL A 70 -17.23 -21.05 23.79
N LEU A 71 -17.97 -21.33 22.72
CA LEU A 71 -19.31 -21.93 22.83
C LEU A 71 -19.25 -23.37 23.37
N GLU A 72 -18.30 -24.19 22.88
CA GLU A 72 -18.10 -25.55 23.38
C GLU A 72 -17.70 -25.56 24.86
N ALA A 73 -16.84 -24.63 25.29
CA ALA A 73 -16.41 -24.53 26.67
C ALA A 73 -17.51 -23.94 27.59
N ALA A 74 -18.34 -23.01 27.10
CA ALA A 74 -19.42 -22.41 27.86
C ALA A 74 -20.64 -23.33 28.02
N GLY A 75 -20.92 -24.15 27.00
CA GLY A 75 -21.99 -25.15 27.00
C GLY A 75 -23.30 -24.67 26.37
N PRO A 76 -24.28 -25.59 26.20
CA PRO A 76 -25.46 -25.38 25.37
C PRO A 76 -26.44 -24.32 25.90
N THR A 77 -26.39 -23.99 27.19
CA THR A 77 -27.22 -22.93 27.79
C THR A 77 -26.85 -21.54 27.25
N VAL A 78 -25.56 -21.29 27.02
CA VAL A 78 -25.06 -20.03 26.44
C VAL A 78 -25.45 -19.93 24.96
N GLU A 79 -25.46 -21.04 24.23
CA GLU A 79 -25.90 -21.06 22.84
C GLU A 79 -27.38 -20.69 22.70
N ALA A 80 -28.23 -21.22 23.58
CA ALA A 80 -29.65 -20.87 23.61
C ALA A 80 -29.86 -19.38 23.93
N GLU A 81 -29.06 -18.82 24.84
CA GLU A 81 -29.08 -17.39 25.17
C GLU A 81 -28.60 -16.53 23.99
N CYS A 82 -27.56 -16.96 23.26
CA CYS A 82 -27.09 -16.31 22.04
C CYS A 82 -28.17 -16.26 20.95
N LEU A 83 -28.90 -17.35 20.74
CA LEU A 83 -30.01 -17.39 19.79
C LEU A 83 -31.15 -16.45 20.19
N SER A 84 -31.50 -16.43 21.48
CA SER A 84 -32.57 -15.57 22.01
C SER A 84 -32.21 -14.08 21.93
N LEU A 85 -31.00 -13.71 22.32
CA LEU A 85 -30.53 -12.32 22.29
C LEU A 85 -30.17 -11.86 20.87
N GLY A 86 -29.61 -12.74 20.04
CA GLY A 86 -29.27 -12.46 18.64
C GLY A 86 -30.49 -12.23 17.76
N ALA A 87 -31.65 -12.80 18.12
CA ALA A 87 -32.92 -12.54 17.45
C ALA A 87 -33.53 -11.17 17.78
N GLN A 88 -33.05 -10.50 18.82
CA GLN A 88 -33.47 -9.15 19.20
C GLN A 88 -32.63 -8.10 18.47
N VAL A 89 -33.16 -6.88 18.33
CA VAL A 89 -32.43 -5.75 17.76
C VAL A 89 -31.20 -5.47 18.63
N ASN A 90 -30.01 -5.58 18.04
CA ASN A 90 -28.74 -5.37 18.71
C ASN A 90 -27.77 -4.62 17.78
N THR A 91 -26.74 -4.02 18.35
CA THR A 91 -25.74 -3.23 17.60
C THR A 91 -24.53 -4.06 17.18
N GLY A 92 -24.70 -5.38 16.99
CA GLY A 92 -23.61 -6.31 16.68
C GLY A 92 -22.86 -6.84 17.91
N LEU A 93 -23.47 -6.73 19.09
CA LEU A 93 -22.93 -7.27 20.33
C LEU A 93 -24.03 -7.63 21.34
N ILE A 94 -23.84 -8.76 22.04
CA ILE A 94 -24.76 -9.29 23.04
C ILE A 94 -23.97 -9.83 24.25
N MET A 95 -24.58 -9.79 25.44
CA MET A 95 -23.97 -10.27 26.67
C MET A 95 -24.75 -11.44 27.25
N THR A 96 -24.08 -12.58 27.48
CA THR A 96 -24.69 -13.81 28.02
C THR A 96 -24.11 -14.15 29.40
N GLN A 97 -24.76 -15.07 30.09
CA GLN A 97 -24.21 -15.76 31.26
C GLN A 97 -22.94 -16.55 30.89
N PRO A 98 -22.08 -16.88 31.87
CA PRO A 98 -20.78 -17.49 31.60
C PRO A 98 -20.85 -18.99 31.27
N GLY A 99 -21.99 -19.63 31.52
CA GLY A 99 -22.11 -21.08 31.40
C GLY A 99 -21.09 -21.79 32.30
N ASN A 100 -20.26 -22.65 31.71
CA ASN A 100 -19.19 -23.35 32.42
C ASN A 100 -17.84 -22.60 32.43
N LEU A 101 -17.74 -21.41 31.83
CA LEU A 101 -16.51 -20.61 31.86
C LEU A 101 -16.31 -19.95 33.23
N LYS A 102 -15.05 -19.66 33.57
CA LYS A 102 -14.65 -19.05 34.86
C LYS A 102 -14.69 -17.51 34.83
N CYS A 103 -15.61 -16.93 34.07
CA CYS A 103 -15.87 -15.49 33.99
C CYS A 103 -17.25 -15.15 34.60
N GLN A 104 -17.57 -13.86 34.73
CA GLN A 104 -18.91 -13.42 35.16
C GLN A 104 -19.89 -13.32 34.00
N LYS A 105 -19.41 -12.91 32.81
CA LYS A 105 -20.18 -12.80 31.58
C LYS A 105 -19.36 -13.15 30.34
N ILE A 106 -20.03 -13.47 29.24
CA ILE A 106 -19.42 -13.57 27.92
C ILE A 106 -20.00 -12.47 27.03
N LEU A 107 -19.13 -11.65 26.46
CA LEU A 107 -19.51 -10.62 25.50
C LEU A 107 -19.28 -11.15 24.09
N HIS A 108 -20.36 -11.42 23.37
CA HIS A 108 -20.29 -11.89 21.99
C HIS A 108 -20.32 -10.68 21.06
N VAL A 109 -19.31 -10.59 20.21
CA VAL A 109 -19.16 -9.51 19.23
C VAL A 109 -19.15 -10.08 17.83
N VAL A 110 -19.73 -9.36 16.86
CA VAL A 110 -19.60 -9.73 15.44
C VAL A 110 -18.15 -9.46 15.00
N GLY A 111 -17.45 -10.52 14.60
CA GLY A 111 -16.07 -10.45 14.15
C GLY A 111 -15.91 -9.56 12.92
N GLN A 112 -14.87 -8.73 12.89
CA GLN A 112 -14.63 -7.76 11.83
C GLN A 112 -13.34 -8.08 11.06
N ARG A 113 -13.34 -7.79 9.76
CA ARG A 113 -12.16 -7.96 8.87
C ARG A 113 -11.47 -6.64 8.53
N ASP A 114 -12.05 -5.52 8.94
CA ASP A 114 -11.52 -4.18 8.75
C ASP A 114 -10.97 -3.67 10.09
N PRO A 115 -9.68 -3.32 10.20
CA PRO A 115 -9.10 -2.76 11.42
C PRO A 115 -9.87 -1.56 12.01
N VAL A 116 -10.50 -0.72 11.19
CA VAL A 116 -11.34 0.40 11.67
C VAL A 116 -12.57 -0.13 12.41
N LYS A 117 -13.19 -1.20 11.89
CA LYS A 117 -14.33 -1.85 12.55
C LYS A 117 -13.90 -2.69 13.75
N VAL A 118 -12.69 -3.27 13.73
CA VAL A 118 -12.09 -3.92 14.91
C VAL A 118 -11.85 -2.91 16.04
N ASN A 119 -11.35 -1.71 15.71
CA ASN A 119 -11.20 -0.63 16.69
C ASN A 119 -12.56 -0.27 17.30
N LYS A 120 -13.57 -0.04 16.46
CA LYS A 120 -14.92 0.29 16.91
C LYS A 120 -15.54 -0.79 17.80
N ILE A 121 -15.45 -2.07 17.42
CA ILE A 121 -16.07 -3.14 18.21
C ILE A 121 -15.37 -3.37 19.55
N VAL A 122 -14.07 -3.10 19.64
CA VAL A 122 -13.31 -3.12 20.90
C VAL A 122 -13.69 -1.93 21.77
N ASP A 123 -13.86 -0.74 21.18
CA ASP A 123 -14.36 0.45 21.89
C ASP A 123 -15.74 0.16 22.49
N ASP A 124 -16.70 -0.24 21.66
CA ASP A 124 -18.07 -0.55 22.09
C ASP A 124 -18.10 -1.65 23.17
N ALA A 125 -17.23 -2.66 23.07
CA ALA A 125 -17.08 -3.72 24.07
C ALA A 125 -16.54 -3.20 25.42
N LEU A 126 -15.53 -2.32 25.40
CA LEU A 126 -14.98 -1.71 26.60
C LEU A 126 -15.98 -0.75 27.25
N GLN A 127 -16.73 0.03 26.46
CA GLN A 127 -17.79 0.92 26.95
C GLN A 127 -18.89 0.11 27.66
N MET A 128 -19.27 -1.05 27.12
CA MET A 128 -20.21 -1.97 27.79
C MET A 128 -19.65 -2.49 29.11
N CYS A 129 -18.36 -2.85 29.15
CA CYS A 129 -17.71 -3.29 30.39
C CYS A 129 -17.71 -2.20 31.47
N LEU A 130 -17.47 -0.95 31.08
CA LEU A 130 -17.47 0.21 31.98
C LEU A 130 -18.88 0.53 32.49
N LYS A 131 -19.88 0.51 31.59
CA LYS A 131 -21.28 0.76 31.93
C LYS A 131 -21.79 -0.19 33.02
N ASP A 132 -21.42 -1.46 32.92
CA ASP A 132 -21.84 -2.52 33.86
C ASP A 132 -20.85 -2.71 35.04
N SER A 133 -19.88 -1.80 35.18
CA SER A 133 -18.90 -1.75 36.29
C SER A 133 -18.01 -2.99 36.44
N TYR A 134 -17.71 -3.70 35.35
CA TYR A 134 -16.74 -4.80 35.35
C TYR A 134 -15.32 -4.28 35.55
N ARG A 135 -14.45 -5.10 36.17
CA ARG A 135 -13.08 -4.74 36.51
C ARG A 135 -12.06 -5.33 35.53
N SER A 136 -12.38 -6.44 34.88
CA SER A 136 -11.45 -7.08 33.94
C SER A 136 -12.11 -7.68 32.70
N VAL A 137 -11.43 -7.59 31.56
CA VAL A 137 -11.91 -8.14 30.28
C VAL A 137 -10.78 -8.82 29.50
N SER A 138 -11.08 -9.95 28.87
CA SER A 138 -10.15 -10.69 28.00
C SER A 138 -10.65 -10.73 26.56
N PHE A 139 -9.81 -10.25 25.64
CA PHE A 139 -10.06 -10.23 24.20
C PHE A 139 -9.23 -11.28 23.47
N PRO A 140 -9.78 -11.97 22.46
CA PRO A 140 -8.96 -12.70 21.49
C PRO A 140 -8.39 -11.71 20.45
N ALA A 141 -7.48 -12.16 19.60
CA ALA A 141 -7.04 -11.38 18.43
C ALA A 141 -8.15 -11.33 17.35
N ILE A 142 -9.12 -10.43 17.52
CA ILE A 142 -10.33 -10.32 16.67
C ILE A 142 -9.95 -10.13 15.20
N GLY A 143 -10.41 -11.03 14.32
CA GLY A 143 -10.20 -10.93 12.87
C GLY A 143 -8.91 -11.57 12.32
N THR A 144 -7.97 -12.03 13.16
CA THR A 144 -6.67 -12.54 12.70
C THR A 144 -6.65 -14.00 12.20
N GLY A 145 -7.51 -14.87 12.76
CA GLY A 145 -7.63 -16.28 12.37
C GLY A 145 -8.37 -16.47 11.04
N GLN A 146 -9.58 -17.05 11.06
CA GLN A 146 -10.40 -17.21 9.84
C GLN A 146 -10.81 -15.88 9.16
N GLY A 147 -10.66 -14.74 9.85
CA GLY A 147 -10.86 -13.41 9.27
C GLY A 147 -9.70 -12.94 8.38
N ASN A 148 -8.53 -13.58 8.47
CA ASN A 148 -7.31 -13.34 7.71
C ASN A 148 -6.80 -11.88 7.67
N VAL A 149 -7.09 -11.11 8.72
CA VAL A 149 -6.53 -9.76 8.91
C VAL A 149 -5.11 -9.88 9.48
N GLN A 150 -4.20 -9.00 9.06
CA GLN A 150 -2.84 -8.99 9.62
C GLN A 150 -2.85 -8.70 11.12
N ALA A 151 -2.13 -9.52 11.91
CA ALA A 151 -2.11 -9.44 13.36
C ALA A 151 -1.60 -8.09 13.89
N LYS A 152 -0.64 -7.44 13.21
CA LYS A 152 -0.17 -6.10 13.59
C LYS A 152 -1.26 -5.03 13.44
N LEU A 153 -2.02 -5.03 12.35
CA LEU A 153 -3.11 -4.07 12.13
C LEU A 153 -4.24 -4.26 13.13
N VAL A 154 -4.56 -5.53 13.45
CA VAL A 154 -5.52 -5.86 14.51
C VAL A 154 -5.00 -5.38 15.86
N ALA A 155 -3.73 -5.68 16.21
CA ALA A 155 -3.13 -5.22 17.45
C ALA A 155 -3.20 -3.69 17.56
N ASP A 156 -2.80 -2.96 16.51
CA ASP A 156 -2.87 -1.51 16.49
C ASP A 156 -4.29 -1.00 16.74
N ALA A 157 -5.27 -1.51 16.00
CA ALA A 157 -6.67 -1.15 16.16
C ALA A 157 -7.20 -1.41 17.58
N MET A 158 -6.87 -2.57 18.16
CA MET A 158 -7.29 -2.94 19.51
C MET A 158 -6.64 -2.04 20.58
N PHE A 159 -5.33 -1.76 20.47
CA PHE A 159 -4.64 -0.87 21.40
C PHE A 159 -5.08 0.59 21.26
N ASP A 160 -5.38 1.06 20.05
CA ASP A 160 -5.91 2.42 19.84
C ASP A 160 -7.29 2.58 20.48
N ALA A 161 -8.15 1.56 20.38
CA ALA A 161 -9.45 1.54 21.06
C ALA A 161 -9.29 1.58 22.58
N VAL A 162 -8.39 0.76 23.14
CA VAL A 162 -8.05 0.80 24.58
C VAL A 162 -7.58 2.19 25.00
N SER A 163 -6.68 2.79 24.22
CA SER A 163 -6.15 4.13 24.50
C SER A 163 -7.26 5.17 24.54
N ASN A 164 -8.14 5.14 23.54
CA ASN A 164 -9.25 6.06 23.40
C ASN A 164 -10.23 5.91 24.59
N VAL A 165 -10.73 4.71 24.84
CA VAL A 165 -11.73 4.47 25.90
C VAL A 165 -11.19 4.82 27.29
N LEU A 166 -9.95 4.45 27.61
CA LEU A 166 -9.37 4.75 28.91
C LEU A 166 -9.06 6.25 29.08
N SER A 167 -8.71 6.95 28.00
CA SER A 167 -8.52 8.41 28.04
C SER A 167 -9.84 9.16 28.28
N GLN A 168 -10.94 8.66 27.72
CA GLN A 168 -12.28 9.23 27.91
C GLN A 168 -12.91 8.87 29.27
N ASN A 169 -12.44 7.79 29.90
CA ASN A 169 -12.99 7.26 31.15
C ASN A 169 -11.92 7.05 32.24
N PRO A 170 -11.20 8.11 32.68
CA PRO A 170 -10.08 7.99 33.61
C PRO A 170 -10.47 7.49 35.02
N ALA A 171 -11.75 7.56 35.38
CA ALA A 171 -12.31 7.02 36.63
C ALA A 171 -13.14 5.74 36.41
N GLY A 172 -12.92 5.04 35.30
CA GLY A 172 -13.62 3.81 34.94
C GLY A 172 -13.36 2.65 35.91
N SER A 173 -14.24 1.64 35.89
CA SER A 173 -14.16 0.46 36.76
C SER A 173 -13.07 -0.54 36.37
N LEU A 174 -12.61 -0.52 35.11
CA LEU A 174 -11.63 -1.46 34.58
C LEU A 174 -10.26 -1.26 35.24
N ASN A 175 -9.69 -2.34 35.76
CA ASN A 175 -8.32 -2.39 36.28
C ASN A 175 -7.39 -3.25 35.41
N LYS A 176 -7.95 -4.11 34.53
CA LYS A 176 -7.17 -5.02 33.70
C LYS A 176 -7.84 -5.32 32.36
N ILE A 177 -7.08 -5.19 31.27
CA ILE A 177 -7.47 -5.59 29.92
C ILE A 177 -6.42 -6.56 29.40
N ARG A 178 -6.84 -7.74 28.94
CA ARG A 178 -5.93 -8.80 28.50
C ARG A 178 -6.21 -9.20 27.06
N PHE A 179 -5.19 -9.25 26.22
CA PHE A 179 -5.23 -9.80 24.87
C PHE A 179 -4.64 -11.22 24.89
N VAL A 180 -5.49 -12.22 24.63
CA VAL A 180 -5.13 -13.63 24.68
C VAL A 180 -4.85 -14.13 23.26
N ILE A 181 -3.58 -14.45 23.01
CA ILE A 181 -3.06 -14.80 21.70
C ILE A 181 -2.88 -16.32 21.63
N PHE A 182 -3.74 -17.00 20.87
CA PHE A 182 -3.69 -18.45 20.73
C PHE A 182 -2.54 -18.92 19.84
N GLN A 183 -2.27 -18.21 18.72
CA GLN A 183 -1.17 -18.55 17.82
C GLN A 183 0.09 -17.78 18.22
N GLN A 184 1.09 -18.49 18.76
CA GLN A 184 2.35 -17.90 19.23
C GLN A 184 3.03 -16.92 18.26
N PRO A 185 3.04 -17.13 16.92
CA PRO A 185 3.66 -16.17 16.00
C PRO A 185 3.08 -14.76 16.08
N MET A 186 1.79 -14.61 16.41
CA MET A 186 1.12 -13.29 16.51
C MET A 186 1.48 -12.54 17.78
N LEU A 187 2.07 -13.21 18.78
CA LEU A 187 2.44 -12.59 20.05
C LEU A 187 3.46 -11.46 19.85
N LYS A 188 4.37 -11.64 18.88
CA LYS A 188 5.39 -10.64 18.50
C LYS A 188 4.74 -9.38 17.93
N ASP A 189 3.66 -9.51 17.14
CA ASP A 189 2.97 -8.36 16.55
C ASP A 189 2.26 -7.51 17.61
N PHE A 190 1.58 -8.16 18.55
CA PHE A 190 0.94 -7.47 19.68
C PHE A 190 1.97 -6.84 20.63
N HIS A 191 3.09 -7.52 20.87
CA HIS A 191 4.22 -6.95 21.63
C HIS A 191 4.81 -5.71 20.94
N ASN A 192 5.12 -5.78 19.65
CA ASN A 192 5.66 -4.65 18.90
C ASN A 192 4.70 -3.45 18.91
N SER A 193 3.39 -3.72 18.75
CA SER A 193 2.33 -2.72 18.85
C SER A 193 2.28 -2.04 20.23
N MET A 194 2.52 -2.81 21.30
CA MET A 194 2.60 -2.30 22.67
C MET A 194 3.85 -1.42 22.87
N VAL A 195 5.03 -1.85 22.38
CA VAL A 195 6.30 -1.11 22.48
C VAL A 195 6.30 0.17 21.66
N GLU A 196 5.71 0.17 20.45
CA GLU A 196 5.62 1.39 19.62
C GLU A 196 4.83 2.52 20.31
N ARG A 197 3.87 2.16 21.19
CA ARG A 197 3.09 3.11 21.98
C ARG A 197 3.83 3.65 23.21
N GLU A 198 4.91 2.99 23.64
CA GLU A 198 5.87 3.52 24.61
C GLU A 198 6.72 4.67 24.02
N GLN A 199 7.12 4.55 22.74
CA GLN A 199 8.17 5.39 22.14
C GLN A 199 7.68 6.72 21.50
N LYS A 200 6.39 6.85 21.18
CA LYS A 200 5.82 8.01 20.45
C LYS A 200 5.79 9.37 21.21
N GLN A 201 6.41 9.49 22.40
CA GLN A 201 6.28 10.70 23.24
C GLN A 201 7.60 11.36 23.70
N ALA A 202 8.75 10.97 23.16
CA ALA A 202 10.05 11.57 23.53
C ALA A 202 10.40 12.91 22.83
N THR A 203 9.53 13.48 21.98
CA THR A 203 9.84 14.71 21.21
C THR A 203 8.73 15.76 21.31
N LYS A 204 8.99 16.88 22.02
CA LYS A 204 8.21 18.13 21.96
C LYS A 204 9.07 19.27 21.38
N PRO A 205 8.56 20.13 20.46
CA PRO A 205 9.17 21.41 20.12
C PRO A 205 8.84 22.49 21.17
N LYS A 206 9.75 23.46 21.35
CA LYS A 206 9.61 24.63 22.22
C LYS A 206 9.04 25.82 21.45
N ASP A 207 8.03 26.46 22.01
CA ASP A 207 7.47 27.75 21.56
C ASP A 207 8.41 28.94 21.89
N THR A 208 8.48 29.91 20.99
CA THR A 208 8.62 31.34 21.33
C THR A 208 7.95 32.19 20.25
N ALA A 209 7.13 33.14 20.70
CA ALA A 209 6.30 34.03 19.89
C ALA A 209 7.03 35.34 19.55
N GLU A 210 6.82 35.91 18.35
CA GLU A 210 5.99 37.11 18.12
C GLU A 210 6.10 37.64 16.66
N LYS A 211 4.92 37.74 16.03
CA LYS A 211 4.43 38.76 15.07
C LYS A 211 5.36 39.31 13.96
N GLU A 212 5.05 38.95 12.70
CA GLU A 212 4.62 39.92 11.65
C GLU A 212 4.15 39.21 10.34
N LYS A 213 2.91 39.53 9.94
CA LYS A 213 2.33 39.62 8.56
C LYS A 213 2.22 38.37 7.65
N GLU A 214 1.12 37.63 7.85
CA GLU A 214 0.01 37.41 6.89
C GLU A 214 0.27 37.07 5.39
N THR A 215 1.42 36.47 5.04
CA THR A 215 1.65 35.92 3.68
C THR A 215 2.24 34.51 3.66
N TYR A 216 2.43 33.89 4.83
CA TYR A 216 3.10 32.59 4.97
C TYR A 216 2.20 31.40 5.35
N SER A 217 0.88 31.58 5.47
CA SER A 217 -0.05 30.51 5.89
C SER A 217 -0.34 29.45 4.81
N ILE A 218 0.04 29.68 3.55
CA ILE A 218 -0.20 28.73 2.44
C ILE A 218 0.93 27.69 2.37
N TRP A 219 2.14 28.03 2.79
CA TRP A 219 3.35 27.22 2.58
C TRP A 219 3.53 26.03 3.54
N GLU A 220 3.03 26.11 4.78
CA GLU A 220 3.18 24.97 5.71
C GLU A 220 2.26 23.77 5.39
N ARG A 221 1.18 23.97 4.62
CA ARG A 221 0.38 22.83 4.08
C ARG A 221 1.07 22.12 2.90
N PHE A 222 2.06 22.74 2.26
CA PHE A 222 2.81 22.11 1.16
C PHE A 222 3.93 21.18 1.63
N ILE A 223 4.54 21.45 2.80
CA ILE A 223 5.66 20.64 3.31
C ILE A 223 5.21 19.25 3.80
N SER A 224 3.97 19.11 4.28
CA SER A 224 3.45 17.80 4.74
C SER A 224 2.97 16.87 3.60
N LEU A 225 2.83 17.37 2.36
CA LEU A 225 2.33 16.59 1.22
C LEU A 225 3.41 16.09 0.26
N PHE A 226 4.60 16.72 0.23
CA PHE A 226 5.68 16.36 -0.71
C PHE A 226 6.93 15.76 -0.02
N GLY A 227 6.95 15.71 1.32
CA GLY A 227 7.92 14.96 2.11
C GLY A 227 7.45 13.53 2.35
N GLY A 228 7.42 12.71 1.31
CA GLY A 228 7.22 11.26 1.39
C GLY A 228 8.42 10.59 2.08
N GLY A 229 8.55 10.82 3.39
CA GLY A 229 9.46 10.10 4.26
C GLY A 229 8.99 8.65 4.38
N SER A 230 9.40 7.82 3.42
CA SER A 230 9.55 6.39 3.67
C SER A 230 10.57 6.27 4.80
N SER A 231 10.09 6.05 6.02
CA SER A 231 10.96 5.52 7.07
C SER A 231 11.41 4.15 6.58
N THR A 232 12.66 4.08 6.12
CA THR A 232 13.38 2.84 5.85
C THR A 232 13.48 2.04 7.14
N LYS A 233 12.45 1.25 7.45
CA LYS A 233 12.66 -0.04 8.10
C LYS A 233 13.03 -0.98 6.95
N GLN A 234 14.32 -1.33 6.86
CA GLN A 234 14.74 -2.52 6.12
C GLN A 234 14.02 -3.72 6.76
N THR A 235 12.84 -4.05 6.27
CA THR A 235 12.22 -5.34 6.47
C THR A 235 13.04 -6.32 5.68
N THR A 236 13.89 -7.08 6.37
CA THR A 236 14.34 -8.38 5.87
C THR A 236 13.11 -9.15 5.42
N ARG A 237 12.92 -9.30 4.10
CA ARG A 237 11.87 -10.14 3.51
C ARG A 237 12.05 -11.54 4.08
N GLU A 238 11.06 -12.03 4.82
CA GLU A 238 11.01 -13.43 5.21
C GLU A 238 10.92 -14.25 3.91
N ALA A 239 11.84 -15.20 3.72
CA ALA A 239 11.79 -16.10 2.58
C ALA A 239 10.45 -16.83 2.60
N LEU A 240 9.85 -17.02 1.42
CA LEU A 240 8.60 -17.78 1.30
C LEU A 240 8.86 -19.16 1.90
N VAL A 241 8.18 -19.47 3.01
CA VAL A 241 8.41 -20.71 3.75
C VAL A 241 8.04 -21.86 2.82
N THR A 242 9.06 -22.58 2.38
CA THR A 242 8.90 -23.80 1.62
C THR A 242 8.35 -24.82 2.61
N VAL A 243 7.11 -25.24 2.42
CA VAL A 243 6.51 -26.27 3.26
C VAL A 243 7.13 -27.59 2.80
N GLU A 244 8.13 -28.08 3.54
CA GLU A 244 8.64 -29.43 3.33
C GLU A 244 7.55 -30.42 3.74
N ALA A 245 7.04 -31.17 2.77
CA ALA A 245 6.13 -32.27 3.04
C ALA A 245 6.88 -33.38 3.79
N GLU A 246 6.26 -33.98 4.79
CA GLU A 246 6.85 -35.12 5.47
C GLU A 246 7.12 -36.26 4.46
N PRO A 247 8.35 -36.81 4.41
CA PRO A 247 8.68 -37.82 3.43
C PRO A 247 7.85 -39.09 3.66
N THR A 248 7.17 -39.54 2.61
CA THR A 248 6.51 -40.85 2.61
C THR A 248 7.56 -41.93 2.43
N HIS A 249 7.69 -42.81 3.41
CA HIS A 249 8.65 -43.90 3.40
C HIS A 249 8.01 -45.17 2.84
N PHE A 250 8.55 -45.66 1.73
CA PHE A 250 8.16 -46.95 1.16
C PHE A 250 9.17 -48.02 1.59
N HIS A 251 8.71 -49.02 2.33
CA HIS A 251 9.48 -50.24 2.58
C HIS A 251 9.12 -51.26 1.52
N ILE A 252 10.08 -51.56 0.64
CA ILE A 252 9.90 -52.51 -0.46
C ILE A 252 10.59 -53.81 -0.07
N CYS A 253 9.83 -54.89 0.05
CA CYS A 253 10.34 -56.22 0.34
C CYS A 253 10.14 -57.13 -0.87
N GLY A 254 11.16 -57.91 -1.22
CA GLY A 254 11.13 -58.86 -2.32
C GLY A 254 12.02 -60.07 -2.05
N ASP A 255 11.80 -61.14 -2.80
CA ASP A 255 12.58 -62.39 -2.76
C ASP A 255 13.99 -62.24 -3.37
N SER A 256 14.30 -61.10 -4.01
CA SER A 256 15.65 -60.74 -4.47
C SER A 256 15.82 -59.22 -4.58
N GLN A 257 17.07 -58.73 -4.46
CA GLN A 257 17.40 -57.31 -4.62
C GLN A 257 17.00 -56.76 -6.00
N ALA A 258 17.20 -57.54 -7.07
CA ALA A 258 16.86 -57.13 -8.43
C ALA A 258 15.37 -56.81 -8.60
N LYS A 259 14.48 -57.56 -7.94
CA LYS A 259 13.03 -57.29 -7.95
C LYS A 259 12.65 -56.09 -7.08
N VAL A 260 13.36 -55.87 -5.96
CA VAL A 260 13.20 -54.66 -5.13
C VAL A 260 13.56 -53.41 -5.94
N ASP A 261 14.67 -53.45 -6.68
CA ASP A 261 15.12 -52.33 -7.51
C ASP A 261 14.15 -52.06 -8.68
N LEU A 262 13.64 -53.11 -9.33
CA LEU A 262 12.62 -52.99 -10.38
C LEU A 262 11.33 -52.34 -9.86
N ALA A 263 10.86 -52.76 -8.68
CA ALA A 263 9.69 -52.17 -8.04
C ALA A 263 9.93 -50.70 -7.66
N LYS A 264 11.13 -50.37 -7.16
CA LYS A 264 11.52 -48.99 -6.85
C LYS A 264 11.51 -48.10 -8.10
N THR A 265 12.09 -48.56 -9.21
CA THR A 265 12.10 -47.82 -10.48
C THR A 265 10.67 -47.60 -10.99
N TRP A 266 9.85 -48.64 -10.98
CA TRP A 266 8.46 -48.54 -11.41
C TRP A 266 7.64 -47.53 -10.58
N ILE A 267 7.80 -47.52 -9.25
CA ILE A 267 7.16 -46.53 -8.36
C ILE A 267 7.62 -45.11 -8.69
N ASN A 268 8.92 -44.90 -8.92
CA ASN A 268 9.46 -43.60 -9.30
C ASN A 268 8.93 -43.12 -10.66
N ASP A 269 8.82 -44.02 -11.65
CA ASP A 269 8.27 -43.68 -12.97
C ASP A 269 6.80 -43.26 -12.87
N LEU A 270 6.01 -43.92 -12.01
CA LEU A 270 4.62 -43.53 -11.74
C LEU A 270 4.54 -42.15 -11.07
N ILE A 271 5.38 -41.88 -10.07
CA ILE A 271 5.42 -40.56 -9.40
C ILE A 271 5.79 -39.47 -10.41
N ASN A 272 6.85 -39.68 -11.19
CA ASN A 272 7.34 -38.71 -12.17
C ASN A 272 6.32 -38.44 -13.28
N LYS A 273 5.51 -39.44 -13.66
CA LYS A 273 4.47 -39.29 -14.67
C LYS A 273 3.30 -38.42 -14.20
N GLU A 274 2.99 -38.44 -12.91
CA GLU A 274 1.87 -37.67 -12.32
C GLU A 274 2.31 -36.28 -11.81
N GLN A 275 3.62 -36.06 -11.62
CA GLN A 275 4.20 -34.79 -11.20
C GLN A 275 4.32 -33.80 -12.37
N HIS A 276 3.91 -32.56 -12.13
CA HIS A 276 4.00 -31.45 -13.07
C HIS A 276 4.69 -30.24 -12.43
N SER A 277 5.28 -29.39 -13.27
CA SER A 277 5.85 -28.12 -12.84
C SER A 277 5.46 -26.99 -13.77
N ASN A 278 5.22 -25.81 -13.21
CA ASN A 278 5.00 -24.58 -13.95
C ASN A 278 5.85 -23.45 -13.35
N THR A 279 6.27 -22.49 -14.17
CA THR A 279 7.04 -21.32 -13.72
C THR A 279 6.39 -20.05 -14.23
N ILE A 280 6.10 -19.14 -13.30
CA ILE A 280 5.52 -17.82 -13.59
C ILE A 280 6.61 -16.77 -13.33
N SER A 281 6.89 -15.93 -14.31
CA SER A 281 7.85 -14.83 -14.22
C SER A 281 7.12 -13.51 -14.42
N ASP A 282 7.04 -12.68 -13.36
CA ASP A 282 6.35 -11.39 -13.40
C ASP A 282 6.88 -10.45 -12.32
N LEU A 283 7.11 -9.18 -12.65
CA LEU A 283 7.66 -8.21 -11.69
C LEU A 283 6.70 -7.92 -10.54
N ALA A 284 5.39 -7.99 -10.78
CA ALA A 284 4.38 -7.77 -9.75
C ALA A 284 4.43 -8.82 -8.62
N ILE A 285 5.14 -9.94 -8.81
CA ILE A 285 5.43 -10.91 -7.73
C ILE A 285 6.23 -10.23 -6.60
N ALA A 286 7.09 -9.27 -6.92
CA ALA A 286 7.83 -8.52 -5.89
C ALA A 286 6.88 -7.69 -5.01
N ASP A 287 5.74 -7.27 -5.52
CA ASP A 287 4.79 -6.41 -4.82
C ASP A 287 3.68 -7.21 -4.11
N PHE A 288 3.80 -8.53 -4.09
CA PHE A 288 2.94 -9.39 -3.28
C PHE A 288 3.03 -8.99 -1.81
N SER A 289 1.89 -8.60 -1.27
CA SER A 289 1.75 -8.25 0.14
C SER A 289 1.97 -9.47 1.03
N ASN A 290 2.11 -9.25 2.34
CA ASN A 290 2.14 -10.36 3.30
C ASN A 290 0.86 -11.22 3.23
N ALA A 291 -0.28 -10.64 2.83
CA ALA A 291 -1.51 -11.40 2.61
C ALA A 291 -1.41 -12.29 1.36
N ASP A 292 -0.81 -11.78 0.28
CA ASP A 292 -0.57 -12.56 -0.93
C ASP A 292 0.42 -13.70 -0.68
N GLN A 293 1.49 -13.46 0.08
CA GLN A 293 2.43 -14.51 0.48
C GLN A 293 1.76 -15.60 1.33
N ARG A 294 0.82 -15.22 2.21
CA ARG A 294 0.01 -16.19 2.97
C ARG A 294 -0.89 -17.01 2.06
N ILE A 295 -1.50 -16.40 1.04
CA ILE A 295 -2.28 -17.14 0.03
C ILE A 295 -1.39 -18.19 -0.65
N LEU A 296 -0.14 -17.85 -1.00
CA LEU A 296 0.80 -18.82 -1.56
C LEU A 296 1.10 -19.98 -0.59
N VAL A 297 1.31 -19.68 0.71
CA VAL A 297 1.51 -20.71 1.73
C VAL A 297 0.27 -21.59 1.91
N ASP A 298 -0.92 -21.00 1.98
CA ASP A 298 -2.18 -21.73 2.10
C ASP A 298 -2.43 -22.64 0.89
N LEU A 299 -2.06 -22.19 -0.32
CA LEU A 299 -2.12 -23.01 -1.53
C LEU A 299 -1.18 -24.21 -1.45
N GLN A 300 0.05 -24.04 -0.94
CA GLN A 300 0.98 -25.15 -0.72
C GLN A 300 0.39 -26.20 0.21
N ILE A 301 -0.15 -25.77 1.36
CA ILE A 301 -0.68 -26.67 2.38
C ILE A 301 -1.96 -27.37 1.88
N LYS A 302 -2.91 -26.60 1.34
CA LYS A 302 -4.24 -27.10 0.97
C LYS A 302 -4.19 -28.08 -0.21
N LEU A 303 -3.29 -27.84 -1.16
CA LEU A 303 -3.22 -28.59 -2.41
C LEU A 303 -1.99 -29.51 -2.49
N GLY A 304 -1.16 -29.55 -1.44
CA GLY A 304 0.05 -30.38 -1.41
C GLY A 304 1.07 -30.04 -2.50
N VAL A 305 1.07 -28.79 -2.98
CA VAL A 305 2.03 -28.30 -3.98
C VAL A 305 3.23 -27.66 -3.30
N ARG A 306 4.37 -27.69 -3.97
CA ARG A 306 5.56 -26.92 -3.61
C ARG A 306 5.62 -25.66 -4.45
N ILE A 307 5.76 -24.49 -3.82
CA ILE A 307 5.91 -23.19 -4.48
C ILE A 307 7.26 -22.60 -4.05
N ILE A 308 8.11 -22.31 -5.02
CA ILE A 308 9.47 -21.79 -4.81
C ILE A 308 9.52 -20.39 -5.39
N LEU A 309 9.88 -19.41 -4.56
CA LEU A 309 10.14 -18.04 -4.98
C LEU A 309 11.63 -17.89 -5.27
N ASP A 310 11.96 -17.53 -6.51
CA ASP A 310 13.31 -17.15 -6.92
C ASP A 310 13.32 -15.67 -7.34
N ASN A 311 14.19 -14.90 -6.68
CA ASN A 311 14.35 -13.45 -6.88
C ASN A 311 15.76 -13.09 -7.37
N THR A 312 16.53 -14.03 -7.92
CA THR A 312 17.95 -13.82 -8.27
C THR A 312 18.16 -12.81 -9.40
N THR A 313 17.26 -12.76 -10.39
CA THR A 313 17.35 -11.85 -11.55
C THR A 313 16.03 -11.15 -11.85
N GLN A 314 14.95 -11.91 -11.91
CA GLN A 314 13.56 -11.45 -11.98
C GLN A 314 12.73 -12.27 -10.98
N PRO A 315 11.74 -11.70 -10.30
CA PRO A 315 10.84 -12.45 -9.45
C PRO A 315 10.13 -13.56 -10.24
N THR A 316 10.30 -14.80 -9.80
CA THR A 316 9.67 -15.98 -10.39
C THR A 316 9.09 -16.89 -9.31
N LEU A 317 7.95 -17.50 -9.62
CA LEU A 317 7.32 -18.53 -8.80
C LEU A 317 7.32 -19.85 -9.57
N LYS A 318 8.06 -20.84 -9.07
CA LYS A 318 8.02 -22.22 -9.58
C LYS A 318 7.06 -23.05 -8.74
N ILE A 319 6.06 -23.63 -9.37
CA ILE A 319 5.06 -24.50 -8.74
C ILE A 319 5.33 -25.94 -9.17
N GLU A 320 5.30 -26.88 -8.23
CA GLU A 320 5.54 -28.31 -8.45
C GLU A 320 4.51 -29.14 -7.67
N GLY A 321 3.91 -30.14 -8.30
CA GLY A 321 2.88 -30.98 -7.66
C GLY A 321 2.06 -31.77 -8.69
N PHE A 322 0.88 -32.26 -8.32
CA PHE A 322 -0.01 -32.92 -9.30
C PHE A 322 -0.53 -31.92 -10.33
N SER A 323 -0.65 -32.36 -11.60
CA SER A 323 -1.03 -31.50 -12.73
C SER A 323 -2.28 -30.64 -12.47
N LYS A 324 -3.34 -31.23 -11.91
CA LYS A 324 -4.60 -30.52 -11.61
C LYS A 324 -4.40 -29.39 -10.59
N ASP A 325 -3.64 -29.67 -9.53
CA ASP A 325 -3.38 -28.73 -8.45
C ASP A 325 -2.43 -27.62 -8.89
N VAL A 326 -1.39 -27.96 -9.67
CA VAL A 326 -0.48 -26.99 -10.28
C VAL A 326 -1.25 -25.99 -11.17
N LEU A 327 -2.21 -26.46 -11.97
CA LEU A 327 -3.06 -25.58 -12.79
C LEU A 327 -3.94 -24.66 -11.93
N GLN A 328 -4.56 -25.18 -10.86
CA GLN A 328 -5.39 -24.38 -9.96
C GLN A 328 -4.58 -23.29 -9.23
N VAL A 329 -3.39 -23.65 -8.75
CA VAL A 329 -2.45 -22.72 -8.11
C VAL A 329 -1.99 -21.65 -9.10
N THR A 330 -1.60 -22.06 -10.31
CA THR A 330 -1.21 -21.16 -11.40
C THR A 330 -2.31 -20.12 -11.69
N ALA A 331 -3.57 -20.56 -11.83
CA ALA A 331 -4.69 -19.67 -12.09
C ALA A 331 -4.92 -18.67 -10.94
N THR A 332 -4.78 -19.12 -9.70
CA THR A 332 -4.92 -18.25 -8.52
C THR A 332 -3.81 -17.20 -8.47
N ILE A 333 -2.56 -17.58 -8.78
CA ILE A 333 -1.43 -16.65 -8.83
C ILE A 333 -1.65 -15.58 -9.92
N TYR A 334 -2.16 -15.95 -11.10
CA TYR A 334 -2.49 -14.96 -12.13
C TYR A 334 -3.59 -13.97 -11.68
N GLN A 335 -4.57 -14.41 -10.89
CA GLN A 335 -5.56 -13.50 -10.31
C GLN A 335 -4.94 -12.54 -9.29
N MET A 336 -4.02 -13.03 -8.46
CA MET A 336 -3.27 -12.18 -7.51
C MET A 336 -2.43 -11.14 -8.26
N LEU A 337 -1.70 -11.55 -9.30
CA LEU A 337 -0.91 -10.64 -10.15
C LEU A 337 -1.78 -9.57 -10.81
N LYS A 338 -2.96 -9.97 -11.31
CA LYS A 338 -3.90 -9.03 -11.90
C LYS A 338 -4.33 -7.96 -10.88
N LYS A 339 -4.71 -8.38 -9.66
CA LYS A 339 -5.12 -7.47 -8.59
C LYS A 339 -4.01 -6.47 -8.23
N VAL A 340 -2.78 -6.94 -8.06
CA VAL A 340 -1.62 -6.07 -7.73
C VAL A 340 -1.40 -5.01 -8.82
N LYS A 341 -1.49 -5.41 -10.09
CA LYS A 341 -1.35 -4.48 -11.22
C LYS A 341 -2.47 -3.44 -11.28
N GLU A 342 -3.71 -3.85 -11.00
CA GLU A 342 -4.87 -2.94 -10.94
C GLU A 342 -4.75 -1.92 -9.80
N GLU A 343 -4.27 -2.35 -8.63
CA GLU A 343 -4.02 -1.45 -7.49
C GLU A 343 -2.89 -0.44 -7.79
N GLU A 344 -1.81 -0.89 -8.44
CA GLU A 344 -0.72 -0.02 -8.85
C GLU A 344 -1.17 1.00 -9.91
N GLU A 345 -1.98 0.57 -10.88
CA GLU A 345 -2.57 1.45 -11.89
C GLU A 345 -3.50 2.49 -11.28
N LEU A 346 -4.38 2.09 -10.36
CA LEU A 346 -5.25 3.02 -9.64
C LEU A 346 -4.44 4.08 -8.89
N LYS A 347 -3.39 3.68 -8.17
CA LYS A 347 -2.54 4.62 -7.43
C LYS A 347 -1.86 5.63 -8.38
N ARG A 348 -1.42 5.19 -9.56
CA ARG A 348 -0.84 6.09 -10.58
C ARG A 348 -1.87 7.07 -11.12
N ASP A 349 -3.08 6.61 -11.41
CA ASP A 349 -4.17 7.46 -11.87
C ASP A 349 -4.56 8.51 -10.82
N GLU A 350 -4.54 8.12 -9.54
CA GLU A 350 -4.76 9.04 -8.42
C GLU A 350 -3.67 10.12 -8.32
N GLU A 351 -2.38 9.72 -8.38
CA GLU A 351 -1.24 10.64 -8.39
C GLU A 351 -1.32 11.62 -9.59
N MET A 352 -1.74 11.14 -10.76
CA MET A 352 -1.93 11.97 -11.94
C MET A 352 -3.08 12.98 -11.77
N ALA A 353 -4.23 12.53 -11.25
CA ALA A 353 -5.38 13.39 -11.02
C ALA A 353 -5.06 14.56 -10.06
N GLN A 354 -4.27 14.30 -9.01
CA GLN A 354 -3.80 15.32 -8.08
C GLN A 354 -2.89 16.37 -8.72
N THR A 355 -2.18 16.01 -9.80
CA THR A 355 -1.29 16.93 -10.52
C THR A 355 -2.09 17.91 -11.38
N VAL A 356 -3.20 17.46 -11.97
CA VAL A 356 -4.00 18.26 -12.91
C VAL A 356 -5.06 19.12 -12.23
N ALA A 357 -5.62 18.64 -11.11
CA ALA A 357 -6.70 19.33 -10.41
C ALA A 357 -6.67 19.08 -8.90
N GLU A 358 -7.23 20.01 -8.15
CA GLU A 358 -7.58 19.83 -6.74
C GLU A 358 -9.07 20.09 -6.56
N TRP A 359 -9.78 19.06 -6.14
CA TRP A 359 -11.15 19.15 -5.72
C TRP A 359 -11.22 19.42 -4.23
N GLN A 360 -12.11 20.33 -3.84
CA GLN A 360 -12.32 20.74 -2.47
C GLN A 360 -13.80 20.68 -2.11
N TYR A 361 -14.08 20.49 -0.82
CA TYR A 361 -15.44 20.53 -0.26
C TYR A 361 -15.55 21.45 0.94
N GLN A 362 -16.77 21.89 1.22
CA GLN A 362 -17.10 22.74 2.37
C GLN A 362 -18.39 22.25 3.05
N GLN A 363 -18.31 22.08 4.39
CA GLN A 363 -19.46 21.86 5.27
C GLN A 363 -19.78 23.17 6.00
N LEU A 364 -21.07 23.58 6.04
CA LEU A 364 -21.61 24.61 6.96
C LEU A 364 -20.67 25.79 7.32
N GLN A 365 -20.39 26.68 6.36
CA GLN A 365 -19.58 27.90 6.57
C GLN A 365 -18.12 27.70 7.04
N LEU A 366 -17.61 26.46 7.09
CA LEU A 366 -16.18 26.20 7.34
C LEU A 366 -15.32 26.56 6.12
N GLN A 367 -13.98 26.53 6.23
CA GLN A 367 -13.14 26.72 5.05
C GLN A 367 -13.22 25.51 4.10
N PHE A 368 -12.94 25.73 2.82
CA PHE A 368 -12.76 24.64 1.86
C PHE A 368 -11.59 23.74 2.27
N GLN A 369 -11.81 22.43 2.17
CA GLN A 369 -10.83 21.40 2.46
C GLN A 369 -10.66 20.50 1.24
N SER A 370 -9.43 20.11 0.95
CA SER A 370 -9.12 19.22 -0.17
C SER A 370 -9.66 17.82 0.10
N PHE A 371 -10.16 17.16 -0.95
CA PHE A 371 -10.44 15.74 -0.90
C PHE A 371 -9.15 14.92 -0.72
N ASP A 372 -9.28 13.71 -0.18
CA ASP A 372 -8.22 12.71 -0.29
C ASP A 372 -7.95 12.33 -1.76
N SER A 373 -6.85 11.61 -1.96
CA SER A 373 -6.36 11.15 -3.26
C SER A 373 -7.43 10.45 -4.10
N HIS A 374 -8.15 9.53 -3.48
CA HIS A 374 -9.11 8.68 -4.17
C HIS A 374 -10.35 9.48 -4.61
N ASN A 375 -10.93 10.26 -3.70
CA ASN A 375 -12.08 11.10 -4.02
C ASN A 375 -11.74 12.18 -5.06
N ASN A 376 -10.54 12.79 -4.98
CA ASN A 376 -10.06 13.73 -5.99
C ASN A 376 -9.98 13.09 -7.38
N PHE A 377 -9.45 11.86 -7.47
CA PHE A 377 -9.41 11.08 -8.70
C PHE A 377 -10.80 10.76 -9.25
N LEU A 378 -11.72 10.29 -8.41
CA LEU A 378 -13.08 9.95 -8.84
C LEU A 378 -13.79 11.17 -9.44
N LEU A 379 -13.69 12.33 -8.78
CA LEU A 379 -14.25 13.60 -9.24
C LEU A 379 -13.62 14.05 -10.56
N GLU A 380 -12.29 14.04 -10.65
CA GLU A 380 -11.58 14.47 -11.86
C GLU A 380 -11.89 13.55 -13.04
N ARG A 381 -11.94 12.23 -12.82
CA ARG A 381 -12.31 11.26 -13.84
C ARG A 381 -13.75 11.47 -14.31
N ALA A 382 -14.68 11.72 -13.40
CA ALA A 382 -16.08 11.99 -13.74
C ALA A 382 -16.21 13.28 -14.56
N PHE A 383 -15.45 14.33 -14.22
CA PHE A 383 -15.39 15.59 -14.94
C PHE A 383 -14.88 15.40 -16.37
N GLN A 384 -13.74 14.71 -16.54
CA GLN A 384 -13.14 14.42 -17.84
C GLN A 384 -14.06 13.59 -18.74
N ARG A 385 -14.75 12.60 -18.16
CA ARG A 385 -15.71 11.73 -18.88
C ARG A 385 -17.09 12.36 -19.08
N ARG A 386 -17.32 13.58 -18.56
CA ARG A 386 -18.61 14.28 -18.61
C ARG A 386 -19.75 13.43 -18.03
N LEU A 387 -19.47 12.69 -16.95
CA LEU A 387 -20.49 11.93 -16.24
C LEU A 387 -21.42 12.91 -15.51
N PRO A 388 -22.73 12.60 -15.39
CA PRO A 388 -23.69 13.49 -14.73
C PRO A 388 -23.53 13.51 -13.21
N ASN A 389 -23.04 12.40 -12.63
CA ASN A 389 -22.85 12.26 -11.19
C ASN A 389 -21.68 11.32 -10.86
N VAL A 390 -21.20 11.42 -9.63
CA VAL A 390 -20.21 10.51 -9.05
C VAL A 390 -20.39 10.43 -7.54
N ASP A 391 -20.24 9.24 -6.98
CA ASP A 391 -20.28 9.03 -5.54
C ASP A 391 -18.88 9.19 -4.93
N ILE A 392 -18.83 9.89 -3.81
CA ILE A 392 -17.63 10.13 -3.01
C ILE A 392 -17.94 9.79 -1.54
N THR A 393 -16.90 9.46 -0.78
CA THR A 393 -17.06 9.16 0.65
C THR A 393 -16.35 10.21 1.49
N VAL A 394 -17.09 10.93 2.33
CA VAL A 394 -16.54 11.95 3.25
C VAL A 394 -16.99 11.61 4.65
N GLN A 395 -16.04 11.48 5.60
CA GLN A 395 -16.34 11.17 7.00
C GLN A 395 -17.24 9.92 7.16
N GLN A 396 -17.02 8.90 6.32
CA GLN A 396 -17.81 7.65 6.28
C GLN A 396 -19.26 7.79 5.77
N CYS A 397 -19.66 8.97 5.29
CA CYS A 397 -20.93 9.20 4.60
C CYS A 397 -20.71 9.23 3.08
N THR A 398 -21.58 8.56 2.34
CA THR A 398 -21.59 8.62 0.87
C THR A 398 -22.38 9.84 0.41
N TYR A 399 -21.75 10.67 -0.41
CA TYR A 399 -22.38 11.81 -1.07
C TYR A 399 -22.38 11.57 -2.58
N THR A 400 -23.51 11.83 -3.24
CA THR A 400 -23.58 11.87 -4.70
C THR A 400 -23.34 13.30 -5.16
N VAL A 401 -22.28 13.52 -5.91
CA VAL A 401 -21.90 14.81 -6.48
C VAL A 401 -22.62 15.00 -7.81
N THR A 402 -23.31 16.12 -7.97
CA THR A 402 -23.84 16.52 -9.28
C THR A 402 -22.74 17.22 -10.07
N MET A 403 -22.38 16.69 -11.24
CA MET A 403 -21.25 17.23 -12.01
C MET A 403 -21.68 18.39 -12.92
N PRO A 404 -20.78 19.34 -13.25
CA PRO A 404 -19.36 19.38 -12.87
C PRO A 404 -19.06 20.14 -11.58
N ASP A 405 -20.01 20.94 -11.06
CA ASP A 405 -19.71 21.95 -10.03
C ASP A 405 -20.25 21.58 -8.63
N GLY A 406 -20.94 20.45 -8.49
CA GLY A 406 -21.69 20.09 -7.29
C GLY A 406 -23.11 20.67 -7.28
N PRO A 407 -23.76 20.72 -6.10
CA PRO A 407 -23.24 20.26 -4.81
C PRO A 407 -23.21 18.72 -4.72
N ALA A 408 -22.66 18.20 -3.62
CA ALA A 408 -22.80 16.81 -3.25
C ALA A 408 -23.86 16.64 -2.17
N THR A 409 -24.72 15.64 -2.30
CA THR A 409 -25.81 15.39 -1.35
C THR A 409 -25.79 13.95 -0.85
N ASP A 410 -25.96 13.75 0.46
CA ASP A 410 -26.13 12.41 1.02
C ASP A 410 -27.61 12.00 1.11
N SER A 411 -27.86 10.76 1.56
CA SER A 411 -29.20 10.21 1.75
C SER A 411 -30.03 10.91 2.84
N GLN A 412 -29.40 11.71 3.71
CA GLN A 412 -30.04 12.46 4.79
C GLN A 412 -30.35 13.91 4.39
N GLY A 413 -29.97 14.31 3.16
CA GLY A 413 -30.16 15.66 2.65
C GLY A 413 -29.07 16.65 3.08
N ASN A 414 -27.97 16.18 3.68
CA ASN A 414 -26.82 17.02 3.97
C ASN A 414 -26.12 17.40 2.66
N VAL A 415 -25.69 18.66 2.55
CA VAL A 415 -25.11 19.23 1.33
C VAL A 415 -23.67 19.63 1.56
N LEU A 416 -22.78 19.20 0.66
CA LEU A 416 -21.41 19.70 0.54
C LEU A 416 -21.32 20.61 -0.67
N GLN A 417 -20.77 21.81 -0.48
CA GLN A 417 -20.36 22.62 -1.62
C GLN A 417 -19.06 22.07 -2.17
N ILE A 418 -18.97 21.93 -3.49
CA ILE A 418 -17.82 21.35 -4.19
C ILE A 418 -17.18 22.45 -5.02
N LYS A 419 -15.85 22.41 -5.13
CA LYS A 419 -15.10 23.32 -5.98
C LYS A 419 -13.93 22.59 -6.62
N ARG A 420 -13.78 22.74 -7.94
CA ARG A 420 -12.59 22.32 -8.68
C ARG A 420 -11.61 23.48 -8.79
N ILE A 421 -10.34 23.23 -8.49
CA ILE A 421 -9.21 24.10 -8.79
C ILE A 421 -8.41 23.43 -9.91
N ASP A 422 -8.39 24.05 -11.08
CA ASP A 422 -7.56 23.60 -12.20
C ASP A 422 -6.11 24.05 -11.97
N LYS A 423 -5.21 23.09 -11.71
CA LYS A 423 -3.80 23.40 -11.45
C LYS A 423 -3.03 23.71 -12.73
N LEU A 424 -3.55 23.30 -13.88
CA LEU A 424 -2.96 23.56 -15.19
C LEU A 424 -3.38 24.93 -15.76
N LYS A 425 -4.28 25.64 -15.08
CA LYS A 425 -4.75 26.96 -15.50
C LYS A 425 -3.62 27.98 -15.44
N GLY A 426 -3.30 28.57 -16.59
CA GLY A 426 -2.20 29.54 -16.74
C GLY A 426 -0.88 28.92 -17.21
N GLU A 427 -0.78 27.58 -17.28
CA GLU A 427 0.33 26.93 -17.96
C GLU A 427 0.06 26.89 -19.47
N GLU A 428 0.98 27.45 -20.25
CA GLU A 428 0.90 27.50 -21.70
C GLU A 428 1.59 26.30 -22.35
N VAL A 429 1.04 25.83 -23.47
CA VAL A 429 1.73 24.87 -24.34
C VAL A 429 2.71 25.63 -25.24
N PRO A 430 3.76 25.00 -25.77
CA PRO A 430 4.75 25.70 -26.58
C PRO A 430 4.15 26.32 -27.84
N ASP A 431 4.56 27.55 -28.17
CA ASP A 431 4.06 28.31 -29.33
C ASP A 431 4.27 27.61 -30.67
N HIS A 432 5.28 26.74 -30.77
CA HIS A 432 5.59 25.99 -31.99
C HIS A 432 4.67 24.77 -32.20
N TRP A 433 3.77 24.46 -31.25
CA TRP A 433 2.80 23.39 -31.42
C TRP A 433 1.77 23.74 -32.50
N ALA A 434 1.45 22.75 -33.33
CA ALA A 434 0.40 22.86 -34.32
C ALA A 434 -0.97 22.87 -33.62
N PRO A 435 -2.01 23.49 -34.21
CA PRO A 435 -3.36 23.43 -33.69
C PRO A 435 -3.81 21.99 -33.44
N MET A 436 -4.27 21.71 -32.21
CA MET A 436 -4.78 20.39 -31.86
C MET A 436 -6.29 20.28 -32.15
N PRO A 437 -6.79 19.13 -32.62
CA PRO A 437 -8.23 18.90 -32.74
C PRO A 437 -8.91 18.99 -31.37
N ALA A 438 -10.08 19.63 -31.31
CA ALA A 438 -10.79 19.90 -30.03
C ALA A 438 -11.19 18.64 -29.23
N THR A 439 -11.26 17.47 -29.88
CA THR A 439 -11.60 16.19 -29.27
C THR A 439 -10.38 15.33 -28.93
N SER A 440 -9.16 15.80 -29.23
CA SER A 440 -7.94 15.03 -29.06
C SER A 440 -7.17 15.48 -27.83
N SER A 441 -6.90 14.56 -26.92
CA SER A 441 -6.03 14.72 -25.74
C SER A 441 -4.55 14.64 -26.11
N CYS A 442 -4.22 13.93 -27.19
CA CYS A 442 -2.88 13.86 -27.77
C CYS A 442 -2.94 14.03 -29.30
N HIS A 443 -1.92 14.66 -29.89
CA HIS A 443 -1.79 14.81 -31.33
C HIS A 443 -0.34 14.62 -31.77
N SER A 444 -0.09 13.65 -32.65
CA SER A 444 1.23 13.42 -33.24
C SER A 444 1.36 14.18 -34.56
N VAL A 445 2.35 15.05 -34.67
CA VAL A 445 2.60 15.90 -35.84
C VAL A 445 3.90 15.46 -36.50
N THR A 446 3.85 14.96 -37.74
CA THR A 446 5.08 14.67 -38.50
C THR A 446 5.83 15.96 -38.79
N ILE A 447 7.10 16.00 -38.40
CA ILE A 447 7.97 17.16 -38.60
C ILE A 447 8.59 17.10 -39.99
N GLU A 448 8.55 18.23 -40.69
CA GLU A 448 9.09 18.37 -42.04
C GLU A 448 10.62 18.18 -42.04
N ALA A 449 11.11 17.30 -42.92
CA ALA A 449 12.53 17.05 -43.09
C ALA A 449 13.26 18.32 -43.56
N GLY A 450 14.39 18.64 -42.92
CA GLY A 450 15.17 19.85 -43.22
C GLY A 450 14.72 21.11 -42.48
N SER A 451 13.59 21.07 -41.76
CA SER A 451 13.23 22.13 -40.81
C SER A 451 14.27 22.25 -39.68
N LYS A 452 14.31 23.40 -38.99
CA LYS A 452 15.19 23.59 -37.83
C LYS A 452 14.91 22.55 -36.74
N GLU A 453 13.64 22.33 -36.42
CA GLU A 453 13.19 21.37 -35.42
C GLU A 453 13.63 19.93 -35.78
N TYR A 454 13.45 19.53 -37.03
CA TYR A 454 13.94 18.23 -37.51
C TYR A 454 15.46 18.11 -37.36
N THR A 455 16.20 19.16 -37.74
CA THR A 455 17.66 19.19 -37.69
C THR A 455 18.19 19.11 -36.26
N ASP A 456 17.53 19.77 -35.31
CA ASP A 456 17.89 19.74 -33.89
C ASP A 456 17.74 18.31 -33.33
N VAL A 457 16.60 17.65 -33.58
CA VAL A 457 16.35 16.26 -33.16
C VAL A 457 17.30 15.28 -33.87
N LEU A 458 17.51 15.46 -35.18
CA LEU A 458 18.45 14.67 -35.97
C LEU A 458 19.87 14.77 -35.40
N THR A 459 20.32 15.96 -35.03
CA THR A 459 21.66 16.19 -34.46
C THR A 459 21.84 15.43 -33.15
N LEU A 460 20.86 15.50 -32.24
CA LEU A 460 20.89 14.76 -30.99
C LEU A 460 20.92 13.24 -31.22
N PHE A 461 20.12 12.73 -32.16
CA PHE A 461 20.11 11.32 -32.52
C PHE A 461 21.44 10.87 -33.12
N GLN A 462 21.97 11.62 -34.10
CA GLN A 462 23.19 11.29 -34.84
C GLN A 462 24.48 11.45 -34.03
N ALA A 463 24.42 12.15 -32.90
CA ALA A 463 25.54 12.27 -31.97
C ALA A 463 26.08 10.89 -31.53
N SER A 464 25.20 9.89 -31.41
CA SER A 464 25.58 8.53 -31.02
C SER A 464 24.99 7.41 -31.90
N CYS A 465 23.88 7.64 -32.61
CA CYS A 465 23.25 6.62 -33.47
C CYS A 465 23.44 6.93 -34.96
N LYS A 466 24.06 6.01 -35.71
CA LYS A 466 24.36 6.19 -37.15
C LYS A 466 23.34 5.54 -38.09
N ARG A 467 22.11 5.30 -37.61
CA ARG A 467 21.01 4.72 -38.39
C ARG A 467 20.23 5.77 -39.17
N ASN A 468 19.44 5.35 -40.16
CA ASN A 468 18.68 6.28 -40.98
C ASN A 468 17.32 6.57 -40.33
N ILE A 469 16.99 7.85 -40.14
CA ILE A 469 15.67 8.27 -39.68
C ILE A 469 14.69 8.19 -40.86
N ILE A 470 13.55 7.55 -40.63
CA ILE A 470 12.42 7.46 -41.56
C ILE A 470 11.49 8.64 -41.36
N LYS A 471 11.12 8.93 -40.10
CA LYS A 471 10.30 10.08 -39.73
C LYS A 471 10.54 10.51 -38.27
N ILE A 472 10.22 11.77 -38.00
CA ILE A 472 10.17 12.35 -36.65
C ILE A 472 8.77 12.90 -36.46
N GLU A 473 8.13 12.55 -35.35
CA GLU A 473 6.80 13.04 -34.99
C GLU A 473 6.89 13.77 -33.64
N ARG A 474 6.50 15.04 -33.60
CA ARG A 474 6.31 15.77 -32.33
C ARG A 474 5.03 15.29 -31.68
N ILE A 475 5.12 14.97 -30.39
CA ILE A 475 3.99 14.50 -29.59
C ILE A 475 3.42 15.68 -28.81
N GLN A 476 2.20 16.09 -29.13
CA GLN A 476 1.53 17.20 -28.49
C GLN A 476 0.48 16.67 -27.52
N ASN A 477 0.86 16.57 -26.25
CA ASN A 477 -0.04 16.19 -25.15
C ASN A 477 -0.03 17.30 -24.08
N PRO A 478 -1.04 18.20 -24.07
CA PRO A 478 -1.09 19.33 -23.15
C PRO A 478 -1.07 18.93 -21.68
N VAL A 479 -1.70 17.80 -21.32
CA VAL A 479 -1.77 17.35 -19.93
C VAL A 479 -0.38 16.92 -19.46
N LEU A 480 0.30 16.05 -20.22
CA LEU A 480 1.65 15.61 -19.87
C LEU A 480 2.64 16.78 -19.83
N TRP A 481 2.54 17.71 -20.78
CA TRP A 481 3.39 18.88 -20.85
C TRP A 481 3.23 19.79 -19.62
N LYS A 482 1.98 20.17 -19.31
CA LYS A 482 1.72 21.09 -18.18
C LYS A 482 2.02 20.42 -16.83
N SER A 483 1.76 19.12 -16.69
CA SER A 483 2.17 18.34 -15.52
C SER A 483 3.70 18.35 -15.34
N LEU A 484 4.47 18.22 -16.42
CA LEU A 484 5.93 18.34 -16.39
C LEU A 484 6.35 19.75 -15.92
N LEU A 485 5.73 20.81 -16.44
CA LEU A 485 6.06 22.20 -16.06
C LEU A 485 5.79 22.50 -14.59
N LEU A 486 4.65 22.05 -14.06
CA LEU A 486 4.34 22.19 -12.63
C LEU A 486 5.39 21.49 -11.77
N LYS A 487 5.76 20.27 -12.16
CA LYS A 487 6.77 19.48 -11.44
C LYS A 487 8.17 20.08 -11.56
N LYS A 488 8.49 20.68 -12.69
CA LYS A 488 9.74 21.41 -12.91
C LYS A 488 9.85 22.59 -11.94
N ARG A 489 8.80 23.42 -11.84
CA ARG A 489 8.78 24.57 -10.94
C ARG A 489 8.97 24.15 -9.48
N ASP A 490 8.28 23.10 -9.05
CA ASP A 490 8.47 22.51 -7.72
C ASP A 490 9.93 22.05 -7.52
N MET A 491 10.49 21.30 -8.47
CA MET A 491 11.86 20.79 -8.39
C MET A 491 12.90 21.91 -8.36
N GLU A 492 12.71 22.98 -9.14
CA GLU A 492 13.58 24.16 -9.15
C GLU A 492 13.60 24.86 -7.79
N GLN A 493 12.44 24.98 -7.16
CA GLN A 493 12.31 25.54 -5.83
C GLN A 493 12.94 24.65 -4.76
N ARG A 494 12.68 23.34 -4.80
CA ARG A 494 13.21 22.38 -3.83
C ARG A 494 14.73 22.20 -3.90
N ASN A 495 15.29 22.27 -5.11
CA ASN A 495 16.73 22.11 -5.33
C ASN A 495 17.49 23.44 -5.30
N GLY A 496 16.80 24.56 -5.42
CA GLY A 496 17.42 25.90 -5.41
C GLY A 496 18.21 26.21 -6.69
N HIS A 497 17.94 25.52 -7.80
CA HIS A 497 18.57 25.77 -9.10
C HIS A 497 17.66 25.36 -10.26
N GLN A 498 17.97 25.83 -11.47
CA GLN A 498 17.18 25.56 -12.69
C GLN A 498 17.67 24.37 -13.52
N ASN A 499 18.84 23.81 -13.19
CA ASN A 499 19.44 22.69 -13.93
C ASN A 499 18.82 21.33 -13.55
N ASN A 500 17.52 21.17 -13.77
CA ASN A 500 16.76 19.98 -13.39
C ASN A 500 16.29 19.14 -14.57
N GLU A 501 16.36 19.65 -15.81
CA GLU A 501 15.77 19.03 -16.99
C GLU A 501 16.85 18.61 -17.99
N ARG A 502 16.66 17.44 -18.62
CA ARG A 502 17.50 16.92 -19.70
C ARG A 502 16.67 16.38 -20.84
N GLN A 503 17.21 16.44 -22.05
CA GLN A 503 16.71 15.71 -23.20
C GLN A 503 17.40 14.34 -23.28
N LEU A 504 16.61 13.26 -23.19
CA LEU A 504 17.13 11.89 -23.12
C LEU A 504 16.32 10.95 -24.01
N PHE A 505 16.91 9.81 -24.37
CA PHE A 505 16.33 8.83 -25.29
C PHE A 505 15.67 7.65 -24.56
N HIS A 506 14.55 7.17 -25.08
CA HIS A 506 13.87 5.97 -24.58
C HIS A 506 13.49 5.04 -25.74
N GLY A 507 14.12 3.87 -25.83
CA GLY A 507 13.75 2.85 -26.82
C GLY A 507 12.37 2.27 -26.54
N THR A 508 11.57 2.07 -27.58
CA THR A 508 10.19 1.56 -27.42
C THR A 508 9.79 0.60 -28.55
N THR A 509 8.68 -0.10 -28.36
CA THR A 509 8.08 -1.00 -29.36
C THR A 509 6.79 -0.42 -29.92
N HIS A 510 6.43 -0.82 -31.14
CA HIS A 510 5.31 -0.23 -31.88
C HIS A 510 3.95 -0.40 -31.19
N ASP A 511 3.78 -1.47 -30.42
CA ASP A 511 2.55 -1.84 -29.72
C ASP A 511 2.20 -0.91 -28.56
N ILE A 512 3.18 -0.21 -27.97
CA ILE A 512 2.94 0.67 -26.81
C ILE A 512 2.95 2.16 -27.14
N ILE A 513 3.28 2.56 -28.37
CA ILE A 513 3.39 3.98 -28.78
C ILE A 513 2.11 4.75 -28.48
N LYS A 514 0.94 4.20 -28.83
CA LYS A 514 -0.34 4.86 -28.60
C LYS A 514 -0.55 5.12 -27.11
N THR A 515 -0.22 4.13 -26.27
CA THR A 515 -0.34 4.23 -24.82
C THR A 515 0.59 5.29 -24.25
N VAL A 516 1.86 5.32 -24.67
CA VAL A 516 2.85 6.28 -24.18
C VAL A 516 2.53 7.72 -24.64
N ASN A 517 2.07 7.89 -25.88
CA ASN A 517 1.66 9.21 -26.38
C ASN A 517 0.48 9.79 -25.57
N GLU A 518 -0.46 8.92 -25.19
CA GLU A 518 -1.69 9.32 -24.52
C GLU A 518 -1.52 9.51 -23.01
N HIS A 519 -0.83 8.58 -22.34
CA HIS A 519 -0.77 8.49 -20.88
C HIS A 519 0.63 8.75 -20.31
N GLY A 520 1.65 8.92 -21.16
CA GLY A 520 3.02 9.12 -20.74
C GLY A 520 3.75 7.81 -20.42
N PHE A 521 4.88 7.93 -19.73
CA PHE A 521 5.65 6.77 -19.29
C PHE A 521 5.01 6.14 -18.07
N ASN A 522 5.01 4.81 -18.03
CA ASN A 522 4.44 4.04 -16.95
C ASN A 522 5.52 3.16 -16.33
N ARG A 523 5.92 3.49 -15.09
CA ARG A 523 6.95 2.74 -14.34
C ARG A 523 6.57 1.28 -14.07
N SER A 524 5.29 0.91 -14.08
CA SER A 524 4.85 -0.49 -13.92
C SER A 524 5.25 -1.39 -15.11
N TYR A 525 5.68 -0.80 -16.23
CA TYR A 525 6.31 -1.54 -17.35
C TYR A 525 7.85 -1.55 -17.27
N ALA A 526 8.45 -0.89 -16.28
CA ALA A 526 9.89 -0.95 -16.03
C ALA A 526 10.32 -2.39 -15.74
N GLY A 527 11.57 -2.75 -16.05
CA GLY A 527 12.14 -4.06 -15.69
C GLY A 527 11.94 -5.20 -16.70
N LYS A 528 11.23 -4.99 -17.82
CA LYS A 528 11.25 -5.96 -18.95
C LYS A 528 12.68 -6.24 -19.46
N ASN A 529 13.58 -5.28 -19.25
CA ASN A 529 14.99 -5.33 -19.64
C ASN A 529 15.88 -4.90 -18.45
N ALA A 530 16.10 -5.80 -17.48
CA ALA A 530 17.04 -5.68 -16.34
C ALA A 530 17.06 -4.32 -15.60
N ALA A 531 16.39 -4.24 -14.44
CA ALA A 531 16.32 -3.04 -13.60
C ALA A 531 17.57 -2.84 -12.69
N CYS A 532 18.76 -2.73 -13.28
CA CYS A 532 20.04 -2.72 -12.55
C CYS A 532 20.22 -1.54 -11.57
N TYR A 533 19.57 -0.41 -11.83
CA TYR A 533 19.74 0.84 -11.06
C TYR A 533 18.46 1.29 -10.33
N GLY A 534 17.39 0.50 -10.41
CA GLY A 534 16.10 0.77 -9.78
C GLY A 534 14.92 0.39 -10.66
N ASN A 535 13.76 0.18 -10.03
CA ASN A 535 12.48 -0.14 -10.66
C ASN A 535 11.76 1.15 -11.07
N GLY A 536 12.33 1.83 -12.06
CA GLY A 536 11.79 3.07 -12.62
C GLY A 536 11.91 3.11 -14.14
N THR A 537 11.50 4.21 -14.75
CA THR A 537 11.61 4.37 -16.21
C THR A 537 13.02 4.84 -16.58
N TYR A 538 13.67 4.11 -17.48
CA TYR A 538 15.06 4.34 -17.90
C TYR A 538 15.13 5.27 -19.11
N PHE A 539 16.05 6.23 -19.08
CA PHE A 539 16.33 7.15 -20.16
C PHE A 539 17.83 7.22 -20.41
N ALA A 540 18.24 6.96 -21.65
CA ALA A 540 19.64 6.94 -22.05
C ALA A 540 20.10 8.33 -22.51
N VAL A 541 21.33 8.70 -22.18
CA VAL A 541 21.98 9.90 -22.73
C VAL A 541 22.27 9.73 -24.21
N ASN A 542 22.68 8.51 -24.61
CA ASN A 542 23.02 8.18 -25.98
C ASN A 542 21.90 7.43 -26.70
N ALA A 543 21.44 7.96 -27.84
CA ALA A 543 20.48 7.31 -28.73
C ALA A 543 20.89 5.88 -29.13
N SER A 544 22.19 5.60 -29.29
CA SER A 544 22.68 4.25 -29.65
C SER A 544 22.30 3.17 -28.62
N TYR A 545 22.22 3.53 -27.33
CA TYR A 545 21.77 2.61 -26.29
C TYR A 545 20.29 2.27 -26.51
N SER A 546 19.44 3.29 -26.64
CA SER A 546 18.01 3.15 -26.91
C SER A 546 17.71 2.51 -28.27
N ALA A 547 18.66 2.54 -29.21
CA ALA A 547 18.58 1.87 -30.51
C ALA A 547 18.81 0.37 -30.44
N ASN A 548 19.27 -0.20 -29.33
CA ASN A 548 19.47 -1.64 -29.21
C ASN A 548 18.14 -2.40 -29.40
N ASP A 549 18.16 -3.56 -30.06
CA ASP A 549 16.98 -4.39 -30.36
C ASP A 549 16.24 -4.85 -29.08
N THR A 550 16.94 -4.89 -27.94
CA THR A 550 16.35 -5.14 -26.62
C THR A 550 15.32 -4.08 -26.22
N TYR A 551 15.57 -2.81 -26.55
CA TYR A 551 14.70 -1.68 -26.14
C TYR A 551 13.80 -1.21 -27.28
N SER A 552 14.36 -1.15 -28.49
CA SER A 552 13.65 -0.72 -29.69
C SER A 552 13.54 -1.88 -30.66
N LYS A 553 12.62 -2.81 -30.39
CA LYS A 553 12.49 -4.03 -31.19
C LYS A 553 12.00 -3.68 -32.60
N PRO A 554 12.68 -4.15 -33.67
CA PRO A 554 12.23 -3.90 -35.03
C PRO A 554 10.86 -4.55 -35.30
N ASN A 555 10.02 -3.86 -36.06
CA ASN A 555 8.78 -4.44 -36.60
C ASN A 555 9.08 -5.37 -37.81
N GLN A 556 8.03 -5.89 -38.45
CA GLN A 556 8.17 -6.78 -39.62
C GLN A 556 8.91 -6.13 -40.80
N ASN A 557 8.87 -4.80 -40.91
CA ASN A 557 9.58 -4.02 -41.93
C ASN A 557 11.03 -3.68 -41.53
N GLY A 558 11.48 -4.10 -40.34
CA GLY A 558 12.78 -3.75 -39.78
C GLY A 558 12.83 -2.34 -39.18
N GLU A 559 11.71 -1.64 -39.06
CA GLU A 559 11.65 -0.29 -38.52
C GLU A 559 11.63 -0.33 -36.99
N LYS A 560 12.28 0.64 -36.37
CA LYS A 560 12.49 0.77 -34.95
C LYS A 560 12.01 2.12 -34.47
N CYS A 561 11.60 2.20 -33.21
CA CYS A 561 11.04 3.41 -32.62
C CYS A 561 11.76 3.77 -31.31
N MET A 562 12.05 5.04 -31.11
CA MET A 562 12.50 5.57 -29.83
C MET A 562 11.92 6.96 -29.61
N TYR A 563 11.75 7.33 -28.35
CA TYR A 563 11.42 8.70 -27.98
C TYR A 563 12.68 9.52 -27.70
N LEU A 564 12.62 10.80 -28.04
CA LEU A 564 13.40 11.86 -27.39
C LEU A 564 12.47 12.58 -26.41
N CYS A 565 12.84 12.61 -25.14
CA CYS A 565 11.97 13.03 -24.04
C CYS A 565 12.59 14.20 -23.28
N ARG A 566 11.74 15.07 -22.73
CA ARG A 566 12.15 15.94 -21.63
C ARG A 566 11.99 15.20 -20.32
N VAL A 567 13.05 15.15 -19.53
CA VAL A 567 13.11 14.40 -18.28
C VAL A 567 13.62 15.30 -17.16
N LEU A 568 12.87 15.39 -16.07
CA LEU A 568 13.26 16.08 -14.85
C LEU A 568 14.18 15.18 -14.02
N THR A 569 15.48 15.26 -14.29
CA THR A 569 16.51 14.49 -13.59
C THR A 569 16.85 15.06 -12.22
N GLY A 570 16.67 16.37 -12.02
CA GLY A 570 16.95 17.05 -10.76
C GLY A 570 18.33 16.76 -10.17
N ASP A 571 18.40 16.68 -8.85
CA ASP A 571 19.55 16.14 -8.13
C ASP A 571 19.53 14.61 -8.22
N PHE A 572 20.66 14.00 -8.56
CA PHE A 572 20.75 12.56 -8.76
C PHE A 572 21.93 11.92 -8.03
N THR A 573 21.81 10.61 -7.79
CA THR A 573 22.86 9.79 -7.18
C THR A 573 22.93 8.40 -7.81
N VAL A 574 23.89 7.56 -7.40
CA VAL A 574 24.02 6.20 -7.94
C VAL A 574 22.83 5.33 -7.55
N GLY A 575 22.23 4.69 -8.55
CA GLY A 575 21.12 3.76 -8.39
C GLY A 575 21.57 2.37 -7.97
N LYS A 576 20.63 1.57 -7.45
CA LYS A 576 20.83 0.16 -7.11
C LYS A 576 19.60 -0.65 -7.49
N ALA A 577 19.80 -1.91 -7.80
CA ALA A 577 18.72 -2.85 -8.07
C ALA A 577 17.68 -2.84 -6.93
N ASN A 578 16.42 -3.06 -7.28
CA ASN A 578 15.26 -3.10 -6.38
C ASN A 578 14.90 -1.79 -5.66
N MET A 579 15.54 -0.65 -5.98
CA MET A 579 15.03 0.65 -5.55
C MET A 579 13.66 0.93 -6.18
N ILE A 580 12.66 1.32 -5.39
CA ILE A 580 11.35 1.75 -5.90
C ILE A 580 11.15 3.27 -5.79
N THR A 581 12.07 3.94 -5.11
CA THR A 581 12.19 5.40 -4.99
C THR A 581 13.67 5.78 -4.94
N PRO A 582 14.05 7.02 -5.29
CA PRO A 582 15.41 7.51 -5.07
C PRO A 582 15.77 7.50 -3.57
N PRO A 583 17.05 7.37 -3.21
CA PRO A 583 17.45 7.43 -1.80
C PRO A 583 17.36 8.85 -1.21
N ALA A 584 17.40 8.94 0.13
CA ALA A 584 17.50 10.21 0.84
C ALA A 584 18.85 10.91 0.58
N LYS A 585 18.85 12.26 0.53
CA LYS A 585 20.08 13.06 0.32
C LYS A 585 21.07 12.92 1.47
N SER A 586 20.58 12.67 2.69
CA SER A 586 21.41 12.35 3.87
C SER A 586 20.64 11.45 4.83
N SER A 587 21.34 10.81 5.77
CA SER A 587 20.74 9.91 6.78
C SER A 587 19.76 10.60 7.73
N SER A 588 19.81 11.93 7.82
CA SER A 588 18.96 12.75 8.69
C SER A 588 17.95 13.61 7.92
N SER A 589 17.96 13.56 6.58
CA SER A 589 17.06 14.36 5.74
C SER A 589 15.89 13.52 5.26
N VAL A 590 14.70 14.13 5.26
CA VAL A 590 13.50 13.60 4.60
C VAL A 590 13.48 13.91 3.10
N GLN A 591 14.42 14.74 2.60
CA GLN A 591 14.52 15.09 1.19
C GLN A 591 15.22 13.97 0.42
N MET A 592 14.54 13.45 -0.60
CA MET A 592 15.06 12.45 -1.52
C MET A 592 15.82 13.10 -2.67
N TYR A 593 16.70 12.36 -3.32
CA TYR A 593 17.15 12.68 -4.68
C TYR A 593 15.95 12.61 -5.65
N ASP A 594 16.06 13.23 -6.82
CA ASP A 594 14.98 13.29 -7.81
C ASP A 594 15.06 12.15 -8.83
N SER A 595 16.28 11.66 -9.10
CA SER A 595 16.52 10.51 -9.97
C SER A 595 17.79 9.74 -9.55
N VAL A 596 18.03 8.60 -10.19
CA VAL A 596 19.28 7.85 -10.01
C VAL A 596 19.97 7.55 -11.34
N VAL A 597 21.27 7.33 -11.29
CA VAL A 597 22.15 7.13 -12.45
C VAL A 597 23.05 5.91 -12.27
N ASP A 598 23.65 5.45 -13.37
CA ASP A 598 24.69 4.43 -13.38
C ASP A 598 26.03 4.95 -12.82
N ASN A 599 26.37 6.21 -13.14
CA ASN A 599 27.59 6.87 -12.70
C ASN A 599 27.34 8.37 -12.52
N VAL A 600 27.65 8.93 -11.34
CA VAL A 600 27.39 10.35 -11.04
C VAL A 600 28.30 11.31 -11.80
N ALA A 601 29.57 10.93 -12.04
CA ALA A 601 30.53 11.79 -12.73
C ALA A 601 30.22 11.89 -14.23
N THR A 602 29.85 10.76 -14.85
CA THR A 602 29.51 10.68 -16.27
C THR A 602 28.30 9.77 -16.46
N PRO A 603 27.07 10.26 -16.19
CA PRO A 603 25.86 9.46 -16.36
C PRO A 603 25.71 9.04 -17.82
N SER A 604 25.50 7.74 -18.06
CA SER A 604 25.08 7.24 -19.38
C SER A 604 23.56 7.04 -19.45
N MET A 605 22.90 6.99 -18.29
CA MET A 605 21.46 6.85 -18.16
C MET A 605 20.93 7.47 -16.87
N PHE A 606 19.64 7.79 -16.89
CA PHE A 606 18.87 8.26 -15.74
C PHE A 606 17.65 7.36 -15.54
N VAL A 607 17.31 7.11 -14.29
CA VAL A 607 16.12 6.37 -13.88
C VAL A 607 15.25 7.27 -13.01
N ILE A 608 14.02 7.50 -13.45
CA ILE A 608 13.01 8.26 -12.71
C ILE A 608 11.96 7.31 -12.14
N PHE A 609 11.37 7.68 -11.00
CA PHE A 609 10.43 6.82 -10.27
C PHE A 609 9.01 7.39 -10.25
N HIS A 610 8.78 8.50 -10.95
CA HIS A 610 7.49 9.15 -11.00
C HIS A 610 7.12 9.51 -12.44
N ASP A 611 5.92 9.07 -12.86
CA ASP A 611 5.50 9.10 -14.26
C ASP A 611 5.43 10.53 -14.84
N THR A 612 5.09 11.53 -14.01
CA THR A 612 5.06 12.95 -14.40
C THR A 612 6.43 13.63 -14.49
N GLN A 613 7.55 12.92 -14.21
CA GLN A 613 8.90 13.48 -14.39
C GLN A 613 9.40 13.41 -15.84
N ALA A 614 8.66 12.79 -16.77
CA ALA A 614 9.05 12.75 -18.17
C ALA A 614 7.88 13.01 -19.11
N CYS A 615 8.16 13.74 -20.19
CA CYS A 615 7.23 13.99 -21.28
C CYS A 615 7.86 13.47 -22.60
N PRO A 616 7.17 12.58 -23.35
CA PRO A 616 7.61 12.22 -24.69
C PRO A 616 7.44 13.44 -25.60
N GLU A 617 8.54 14.00 -26.09
CA GLU A 617 8.50 15.22 -26.91
C GLU A 617 8.49 14.85 -28.40
N TYR A 618 9.32 13.89 -28.79
CA TYR A 618 9.41 13.40 -30.17
C TYR A 618 9.45 11.87 -30.22
N LEU A 619 8.74 11.29 -31.19
CA LEU A 619 8.88 9.90 -31.60
C LEU A 619 9.71 9.83 -32.88
N ILE A 620 10.81 9.09 -32.83
CA ILE A 620 11.72 8.89 -33.96
C ILE A 620 11.53 7.46 -34.47
N THR A 621 11.11 7.33 -35.73
CA THR A 621 11.11 6.05 -36.45
C THR A 621 12.35 5.96 -37.32
N PHE A 622 13.13 4.88 -37.21
CA PHE A 622 14.42 4.72 -37.88
C PHE A 622 14.67 3.27 -38.28
N LYS A 623 15.69 3.01 -39.10
CA LYS A 623 16.09 1.67 -39.52
C LYS A 623 17.61 1.50 -39.50
#